data_AF-A0A7C5X764-F1
#
_entry.id   AF-A0A7C5X764-F1
#
_cell.length_a   1.000
_cell.length_b   1.000
_cell.length_c   1.000
_cell.angle_alpha   90.00
_cell.angle_beta   90.00
_cell.angle_gamma   90.00
#
_symmetry.space_group_name_H-M   'P 1'
#
loop_
_entity.id
_entity.type
_entity.pdbx_description
1 polymer ?
#
loop_
_entity_poly.entity_id
_entity_poly.type
_entity_poly.pdbx_seq_one_letter_code
_entity_poly.pdbx_strand_id
1 'polypeptide(L)'
;MAEFETAFREALSKIAEAYRKTGEALRKIEEAAGGGAGVITKEELAGFKKAWREALNAVEEFRKKTARLAQRPGLKNRLEIDEAAAKALAVATVKELSAFGNLNEGTKAYAALLSLVEGGIYGHAASVLLKEGMLTDLLRYTPRTAYRVAGGVARVAGETVHPSHVKKTDETARVAKIGEAARAFLLFITGLDDEMFNRLDDLKIHVTRGEGKIRITIHKAGDEPLAQPLAQLTVEKSNVVHLVGGSLFEELRRRHEEAFGALKNWLAQRKRMPEAREVARLFEKTLKASTPTAGAMHVPQRRVEVMPYGGLQLLLGWLASDVTFHSNYVDTTTT
;
A
#
# COMPACT_ATOMS: atom_id res chain seq x y z
N MET A 1 11.98 -26.48 2.23
CA MET A 1 10.53 -26.23 2.27
C MET A 1 10.03 -25.85 3.65
N ALA A 2 10.25 -26.65 4.70
CA ALA A 2 9.82 -26.28 6.06
C ALA A 2 10.26 -24.87 6.50
N GLU A 3 11.54 -24.52 6.30
CA GLU A 3 12.07 -23.18 6.62
C GLU A 3 11.40 -22.04 5.82
N PHE A 4 11.01 -22.30 4.57
CA PHE A 4 10.27 -21.34 3.74
C PHE A 4 8.86 -21.11 4.29
N GLU A 5 8.15 -22.19 4.64
CA GLU A 5 6.81 -22.09 5.23
C GLU A 5 6.84 -21.40 6.59
N THR A 6 7.86 -21.66 7.42
CA THR A 6 8.07 -20.96 8.69
C THR A 6 8.26 -19.46 8.45
N ALA A 7 9.17 -19.08 7.55
CA ALA A 7 9.38 -17.66 7.22
C ALA A 7 8.10 -16.99 6.69
N PHE A 8 7.31 -17.71 5.88
CA PHE A 8 6.04 -17.21 5.38
C PHE A 8 5.02 -16.98 6.49
N ARG A 9 4.88 -17.94 7.41
CA ARG A 9 3.98 -17.84 8.57
C ARG A 9 4.40 -16.74 9.56
N GLU A 10 5.69 -16.54 9.76
CA GLU A 10 6.23 -15.43 10.54
C GLU A 10 5.80 -14.08 9.94
N ALA A 11 5.98 -13.89 8.63
CA ALA A 11 5.56 -12.67 7.96
C ALA A 11 4.05 -12.44 8.03
N LEU A 12 3.25 -13.50 7.83
CA LEU A 12 1.80 -13.43 7.98
C LEU A 12 1.37 -13.04 9.39
N SER A 13 2.02 -13.58 10.42
CA SER A 13 1.73 -13.24 11.82
C SER A 13 1.97 -11.76 12.09
N LYS A 14 3.07 -11.20 11.57
CA LYS A 14 3.38 -9.76 11.70
C LYS A 14 2.39 -8.88 10.96
N ILE A 15 1.96 -9.27 9.76
CA ILE A 15 0.91 -8.59 9.02
C ILE A 15 -0.42 -8.65 9.80
N ALA A 16 -0.80 -9.82 10.32
CA ALA A 16 -2.02 -9.98 11.10
C ALA A 16 -2.00 -9.14 12.39
N GLU A 17 -0.86 -9.06 13.08
CA GLU A 17 -0.68 -8.20 14.24
C GLU A 17 -0.86 -6.72 13.87
N ALA A 18 -0.30 -6.29 12.73
CA ALA A 18 -0.49 -4.94 12.22
C ALA A 18 -1.96 -4.66 11.89
N TYR A 19 -2.67 -5.60 11.27
CA TYR A 19 -4.11 -5.50 11.02
C TYR A 19 -4.93 -5.44 12.30
N ARG A 20 -4.56 -6.18 13.36
CA ARG A 20 -5.26 -6.14 14.65
C ARG A 20 -5.13 -4.76 15.31
N LYS A 21 -3.91 -4.24 15.41
CA LYS A 21 -3.64 -2.89 15.97
C LYS A 21 -4.32 -1.80 15.13
N THR A 22 -4.31 -1.99 13.82
CA THR A 22 -5.04 -1.13 12.89
C THR A 22 -6.54 -1.19 13.14
N GLY A 23 -7.13 -2.38 13.26
CA GLY A 23 -8.56 -2.60 13.47
C GLY A 23 -9.12 -1.86 14.70
N GLU A 24 -8.34 -1.75 15.78
CA GLU A 24 -8.71 -0.95 16.95
C GLU A 24 -8.83 0.54 16.61
N ALA A 25 -7.87 1.09 15.85
CA ALA A 25 -7.93 2.46 15.36
C ALA A 25 -9.07 2.65 14.33
N LEU A 26 -9.31 1.66 13.47
CA LEU A 26 -10.39 1.67 12.49
C LEU A 26 -11.75 1.71 13.16
N ARG A 27 -11.96 0.96 14.24
CA ARG A 27 -13.22 0.98 14.98
C ARG A 27 -13.56 2.39 15.48
N LYS A 28 -12.56 3.18 15.88
CA LYS A 28 -12.76 4.60 16.24
C LYS A 28 -13.13 5.47 15.04
N ILE A 29 -12.54 5.20 13.86
CA ILE A 29 -12.91 5.85 12.60
C ILE A 29 -14.33 5.45 12.17
N GLU A 30 -14.74 4.21 12.43
CA GLU A 30 -16.10 3.69 12.16
C GLU A 30 -17.15 4.36 13.04
N GLU A 31 -16.86 4.48 14.34
CA GLU A 31 -17.67 5.23 15.30
C GLU A 31 -17.81 6.70 14.84
N ALA A 32 -16.75 7.30 14.29
CA ALA A 32 -16.81 8.62 13.65
C ALA A 32 -17.70 8.65 12.40
N ALA A 33 -17.53 7.70 11.50
CA ALA A 33 -18.29 7.62 10.25
C ALA A 33 -19.79 7.34 10.45
N GLY A 34 -20.21 6.94 11.66
CA GLY A 34 -21.60 6.81 12.11
C GLY A 34 -22.28 8.14 12.49
N GLY A 35 -21.59 9.29 12.36
CA GLY A 35 -22.12 10.62 12.69
C GLY A 35 -21.36 11.35 13.80
N GLY A 36 -20.29 10.75 14.33
CA GLY A 36 -19.40 11.34 15.34
C GLY A 36 -18.06 11.85 14.79
N ALA A 37 -17.16 12.26 15.68
CA ALA A 37 -15.77 12.51 15.36
C ALA A 37 -14.90 11.49 16.10
N GLY A 38 -13.98 10.84 15.38
CA GLY A 38 -13.06 9.87 15.95
C GLY A 38 -11.81 10.58 16.37
N VAL A 39 -11.42 10.45 17.64
CA VAL A 39 -10.12 10.93 18.11
C VAL A 39 -9.16 9.76 18.15
N ILE A 40 -8.03 9.88 17.45
CA ILE A 40 -6.92 8.93 17.49
C ILE A 40 -5.76 9.64 18.17
N THR A 41 -5.23 9.06 19.24
CA THR A 41 -4.14 9.70 19.98
C THR A 41 -2.81 9.53 19.26
N LYS A 42 -1.84 10.38 19.56
CA LYS A 42 -0.48 10.27 19.02
C LYS A 42 0.16 8.92 19.33
N GLU A 43 -0.08 8.37 20.53
CA GLU A 43 0.43 7.05 20.93
C GLU A 43 -0.16 5.93 20.06
N GLU A 44 -1.45 6.02 19.73
CA GLU A 44 -2.12 5.05 18.85
C GLU A 44 -1.58 5.15 17.43
N LEU A 45 -1.37 6.36 16.92
CA LEU A 45 -0.71 6.58 15.63
C LEU A 45 0.69 6.00 15.61
N ALA A 46 1.46 6.17 16.69
CA ALA A 46 2.81 5.65 16.80
C ALA A 46 2.82 4.12 16.87
N GLY A 47 1.91 3.53 17.63
CA GLY A 47 1.69 2.09 17.70
C GLY A 47 1.32 1.50 16.33
N PHE A 48 0.44 2.18 15.61
CA PHE A 48 0.07 1.83 14.24
C PHE A 48 1.27 1.91 13.27
N LYS A 49 1.95 3.05 13.21
CA LYS A 49 3.11 3.27 12.32
C LYS A 49 4.20 2.23 12.59
N LYS A 50 4.47 1.92 13.86
CA LYS A 50 5.41 0.89 14.28
C LYS A 50 4.97 -0.50 13.79
N ALA A 51 3.73 -0.88 14.03
CA ALA A 51 3.23 -2.20 13.63
C ALA A 51 3.26 -2.40 12.11
N TRP A 52 2.93 -1.36 11.34
CA TRP A 52 3.01 -1.42 9.89
C TRP A 52 4.45 -1.52 9.38
N ARG A 53 5.37 -0.79 10.02
CA ARG A 53 6.81 -0.90 9.74
C ARG A 53 7.31 -2.31 10.03
N GLU A 54 6.89 -2.92 11.13
CA GLU A 54 7.21 -4.32 11.45
C GLU A 54 6.64 -5.30 10.41
N ALA A 55 5.41 -5.08 9.93
CA ALA A 55 4.83 -5.89 8.87
C ALA A 55 5.63 -5.78 7.56
N LEU A 56 5.98 -4.56 7.13
CA LEU A 56 6.80 -4.33 5.94
C LEU A 56 8.20 -4.95 6.08
N ASN A 57 8.83 -4.81 7.26
CA ASN A 57 10.11 -5.44 7.53
C ASN A 57 10.00 -6.98 7.44
N ALA A 58 8.91 -7.56 7.92
CA ALA A 58 8.71 -9.01 7.83
C ALA A 58 8.53 -9.49 6.37
N VAL A 59 7.91 -8.68 5.50
CA VAL A 59 7.84 -8.94 4.05
C VAL A 59 9.24 -8.95 3.43
N GLU A 60 10.09 -7.98 3.79
CA GLU A 60 11.47 -7.91 3.31
C GLU A 60 12.36 -9.02 3.87
N GLU A 61 12.23 -9.36 5.15
CA GLU A 61 12.92 -10.50 5.75
C GLU A 61 12.52 -11.81 5.07
N PHE A 62 11.23 -11.99 4.78
CA PHE A 62 10.76 -13.14 4.01
C PHE A 62 11.41 -13.20 2.62
N ARG A 63 11.47 -12.06 1.91
CA ARG A 63 12.16 -11.97 0.60
C ARG A 63 13.62 -12.42 0.71
N LYS A 64 14.37 -11.87 1.67
CA LYS A 64 15.78 -12.20 1.90
C LYS A 64 15.99 -13.67 2.28
N LYS A 65 15.19 -14.19 3.21
CA LYS A 65 15.24 -15.61 3.62
C LYS A 65 14.95 -16.52 2.42
N THR A 66 13.91 -16.20 1.64
CA THR A 66 13.53 -16.97 0.45
C THR A 66 14.62 -16.93 -0.62
N ALA A 67 15.26 -15.79 -0.86
CA ALA A 67 16.40 -15.70 -1.77
C ALA A 67 17.57 -16.58 -1.34
N ARG A 68 17.90 -16.64 -0.05
CA ARG A 68 18.93 -17.56 0.49
C ARG A 68 18.51 -19.03 0.32
N LEU A 69 17.25 -19.35 0.54
CA LEU A 69 16.72 -20.70 0.35
C LEU A 69 16.75 -21.14 -1.12
N ALA A 70 16.51 -20.22 -2.05
CA ALA A 70 16.57 -20.48 -3.49
C ALA A 70 17.98 -20.88 -3.97
N GLN A 71 19.04 -20.51 -3.24
CA GLN A 71 20.42 -20.94 -3.53
C GLN A 71 20.68 -22.42 -3.19
N ARG A 72 19.82 -23.05 -2.39
CA ARG A 72 20.00 -24.47 -2.04
C ARG A 72 19.70 -25.39 -3.23
N PRO A 73 20.43 -26.51 -3.38
CA PRO A 73 20.20 -27.46 -4.46
C PRO A 73 18.73 -27.88 -4.57
N GLY A 74 18.17 -27.80 -5.79
CA GLY A 74 16.79 -28.22 -6.08
C GLY A 74 15.68 -27.25 -5.65
N LEU A 75 15.99 -26.12 -5.01
CA LEU A 75 14.98 -25.14 -4.58
C LEU A 75 14.85 -23.91 -5.47
N LYS A 76 15.86 -23.60 -6.29
CA LYS A 76 15.89 -22.41 -7.16
C LYS A 76 14.60 -22.24 -7.95
N ASN A 77 14.22 -23.23 -8.76
CA ASN A 77 13.04 -23.15 -9.65
C ASN A 77 11.71 -22.98 -8.89
N ARG A 78 11.66 -23.35 -7.61
CA ARG A 78 10.46 -23.23 -6.77
C ARG A 78 10.40 -21.91 -6.01
N LEU A 79 11.54 -21.39 -5.57
CA LEU A 79 11.61 -20.31 -4.58
C LEU A 79 12.24 -19.01 -5.11
N GLU A 80 12.89 -19.01 -6.27
CA GLU A 80 13.44 -17.79 -6.87
C GLU A 80 12.31 -16.77 -7.12
N ILE A 81 12.40 -15.63 -6.45
CA ILE A 81 11.37 -14.59 -6.51
C ILE A 81 11.59 -13.74 -7.75
N ASP A 82 10.64 -13.77 -8.68
CA ASP A 82 10.51 -12.71 -9.69
C ASP A 82 9.77 -11.52 -9.05
N GLU A 83 10.53 -10.52 -8.58
CA GLU A 83 9.96 -9.37 -7.89
C GLU A 83 9.00 -8.56 -8.77
N ALA A 84 9.27 -8.46 -10.07
CA ALA A 84 8.42 -7.72 -10.98
C ALA A 84 7.07 -8.43 -11.16
N ALA A 85 7.10 -9.75 -11.36
CA ALA A 85 5.90 -10.56 -11.45
C ALA A 85 5.13 -10.58 -10.11
N ALA A 86 5.82 -10.63 -8.98
CA ALA A 86 5.19 -10.61 -7.67
C ALA A 86 4.43 -9.30 -7.40
N LYS A 87 5.06 -8.15 -7.68
CA LYS A 87 4.43 -6.83 -7.57
C LYS A 87 3.24 -6.70 -8.51
N ALA A 88 3.39 -7.13 -9.76
CA ALA A 88 2.29 -7.12 -10.73
C ALA A 88 1.11 -7.99 -10.28
N LEU A 89 1.37 -9.18 -9.73
CA LEU A 89 0.32 -10.03 -9.16
C LEU A 89 -0.32 -9.41 -7.91
N ALA A 90 0.46 -8.73 -7.06
CA ALA A 90 -0.05 -8.16 -5.81
C ALA A 90 -1.16 -7.13 -6.03
N VAL A 91 -1.07 -6.36 -7.11
CA VAL A 91 -2.05 -5.33 -7.51
C VAL A 91 -3.03 -5.80 -8.59
N ALA A 92 -2.89 -7.03 -9.09
CA ALA A 92 -3.69 -7.53 -10.20
C ALA A 92 -5.19 -7.58 -9.88
N THR A 93 -6.01 -7.29 -10.88
CA THR A 93 -7.46 -7.49 -10.82
C THR A 93 -7.84 -8.95 -11.05
N VAL A 94 -9.11 -9.31 -10.75
CA VAL A 94 -9.61 -10.69 -10.88
C VAL A 94 -9.42 -11.23 -12.31
N LYS A 95 -9.55 -10.36 -13.32
CA LYS A 95 -9.37 -10.72 -14.74
C LYS A 95 -7.90 -10.99 -15.08
N GLU A 96 -6.98 -10.28 -14.44
CA GLU A 96 -5.54 -10.36 -14.68
C GLU A 96 -4.89 -11.54 -13.96
N LEU A 97 -5.51 -12.10 -12.91
CA LEU A 97 -4.97 -13.25 -12.18
C LEU A 97 -4.63 -14.46 -13.07
N SER A 98 -5.32 -14.64 -14.20
CA SER A 98 -5.00 -15.72 -15.16
C SER A 98 -3.65 -15.56 -15.84
N ALA A 99 -3.12 -14.33 -15.96
CA ALA A 99 -1.82 -14.07 -16.60
C ALA A 99 -0.65 -14.63 -15.79
N PHE A 100 -0.86 -14.87 -14.50
CA PHE A 100 0.17 -15.28 -13.53
C PHE A 100 0.14 -16.80 -13.25
N GLY A 101 -0.43 -17.60 -14.15
CA GLY A 101 -0.63 -19.04 -13.95
C GLY A 101 0.65 -19.85 -13.73
N ASN A 102 1.77 -19.41 -14.31
CA ASN A 102 3.03 -20.15 -14.33
C ASN A 102 4.03 -19.72 -13.24
N LEU A 103 3.61 -18.89 -12.29
CA LEU A 103 4.50 -18.42 -11.23
C LEU A 103 4.83 -19.54 -10.23
N ASN A 104 6.09 -19.55 -9.79
CA ASN A 104 6.59 -20.46 -8.77
C ASN A 104 6.08 -20.08 -7.35
N GLU A 105 6.38 -20.94 -6.37
CA GLU A 105 5.87 -20.81 -5.00
C GLU A 105 6.45 -19.56 -4.30
N GLY A 106 7.73 -19.28 -4.48
CA GLY A 106 8.39 -18.10 -3.90
C GLY A 106 7.75 -16.80 -4.38
N THR A 107 7.53 -16.67 -5.69
CA THR A 107 6.90 -15.49 -6.28
C THR A 107 5.45 -15.34 -5.83
N LYS A 108 4.67 -16.43 -5.80
CA LYS A 108 3.27 -16.39 -5.33
C LYS A 108 3.17 -16.05 -3.84
N ALA A 109 4.06 -16.56 -3.01
CA ALA A 109 4.09 -16.24 -1.59
C ALA A 109 4.44 -14.76 -1.38
N TYR A 110 5.49 -14.26 -2.04
CA TYR A 110 5.87 -12.85 -1.94
C TYR A 110 4.76 -11.92 -2.43
N ALA A 111 4.12 -12.25 -3.56
CA ALA A 111 2.96 -11.52 -4.06
C ALA A 111 1.78 -11.54 -3.08
N ALA A 112 1.52 -12.65 -2.38
CA ALA A 112 0.46 -12.72 -1.39
C ALA A 112 0.72 -11.80 -0.20
N LEU A 113 1.97 -11.74 0.31
CA LEU A 113 2.34 -10.84 1.39
C LEU A 113 2.25 -9.36 0.97
N LEU A 114 2.79 -9.03 -0.21
CA LEU A 114 2.67 -7.68 -0.78
C LEU A 114 1.20 -7.30 -0.94
N SER A 115 0.39 -8.19 -1.51
CA SER A 115 -1.03 -7.94 -1.73
C SER A 115 -1.79 -7.83 -0.41
N LEU A 116 -1.39 -8.52 0.65
CA LEU A 116 -1.97 -8.33 1.99
C LEU A 116 -1.68 -6.91 2.48
N VAL A 117 -0.42 -6.51 2.54
CA VAL A 117 -0.02 -5.16 2.96
C VAL A 117 -0.71 -4.08 2.11
N GLU A 118 -0.75 -4.28 0.80
CA GLU A 118 -1.33 -3.29 -0.12
C GLU A 118 -2.85 -3.37 -0.21
N GLY A 119 -3.52 -4.36 0.40
CA GLY A 119 -4.96 -4.55 0.29
C GLY A 119 -5.44 -4.94 -1.12
N GLY A 120 -4.65 -5.74 -1.83
CA GLY A 120 -5.01 -6.36 -3.10
C GLY A 120 -5.88 -7.61 -2.93
N ILE A 121 -6.55 -8.01 -4.02
CA ILE A 121 -7.50 -9.13 -4.04
C ILE A 121 -6.82 -10.47 -3.81
N TYR A 122 -5.55 -10.60 -4.21
CA TYR A 122 -4.80 -11.84 -4.08
C TYR A 122 -4.41 -12.07 -2.62
N GLY A 123 -4.07 -11.01 -1.90
CA GLY A 123 -3.85 -11.02 -0.46
C GLY A 123 -5.12 -11.41 0.31
N HIS A 124 -6.29 -10.90 -0.09
CA HIS A 124 -7.58 -11.30 0.50
C HIS A 124 -7.89 -12.78 0.25
N ALA A 125 -7.63 -13.29 -0.95
CA ALA A 125 -7.76 -14.72 -1.22
C ALA A 125 -6.78 -15.53 -0.35
N ALA A 126 -5.54 -15.06 -0.21
CA ALA A 126 -4.54 -15.70 0.63
C ALA A 126 -4.97 -15.73 2.11
N SER A 127 -5.47 -14.64 2.68
CA SER A 127 -5.90 -14.62 4.09
C SER A 127 -7.01 -15.62 4.38
N VAL A 128 -7.99 -15.74 3.48
CA VAL A 128 -9.08 -16.72 3.60
C VAL A 128 -8.55 -18.15 3.58
N LEU A 129 -7.69 -18.49 2.63
CA LEU A 129 -7.10 -19.83 2.56
C LEU A 129 -6.24 -20.14 3.79
N LEU A 130 -5.48 -19.16 4.27
CA LEU A 130 -4.59 -19.33 5.42
C LEU A 130 -5.36 -19.51 6.73
N LYS A 131 -6.50 -18.83 6.90
CA LYS A 131 -7.43 -19.01 8.03
C LYS A 131 -7.93 -20.46 8.12
N GLU A 132 -8.17 -21.10 6.98
CA GLU A 132 -8.56 -22.51 6.89
C GLU A 132 -7.37 -23.50 6.84
N GLY A 133 -6.13 -23.02 7.08
CA GLY A 133 -4.94 -23.88 7.05
C GLY A 133 -4.49 -24.32 5.65
N MET A 134 -5.05 -23.75 4.59
CA MET A 134 -4.83 -24.14 3.18
C MET A 134 -3.59 -23.45 2.56
N LEU A 135 -2.46 -23.43 3.28
CA LEU A 135 -1.20 -22.87 2.78
C LEU A 135 -0.71 -23.58 1.52
N THR A 136 -0.79 -24.91 1.50
CA THR A 136 -0.35 -25.72 0.36
C THR A 136 -1.16 -25.41 -0.89
N ASP A 137 -2.47 -25.19 -0.76
CA ASP A 137 -3.33 -24.82 -1.88
C ASP A 137 -3.00 -23.44 -2.45
N LEU A 138 -2.72 -22.45 -1.59
CA LEU A 138 -2.27 -21.13 -2.02
C LEU A 138 -1.00 -21.22 -2.88
N LEU A 139 -0.03 -22.03 -2.46
CA LEU A 139 1.25 -22.18 -3.15
C LEU A 139 1.18 -23.09 -4.38
N ARG A 140 0.29 -24.09 -4.38
CA ARG A 140 0.18 -25.05 -5.49
C ARG A 140 -0.69 -24.54 -6.62
N TYR A 141 -1.79 -23.85 -6.32
CA TYR A 141 -2.71 -23.39 -7.35
C TYR A 141 -2.16 -22.23 -8.16
N THR A 142 -2.71 -22.08 -9.37
CA THR A 142 -2.57 -20.85 -10.13
C THR A 142 -3.31 -19.72 -9.39
N PRO A 143 -2.88 -18.45 -9.49
CA PRO A 143 -3.49 -17.37 -8.71
C PRO A 143 -5.00 -17.25 -8.90
N ARG A 144 -5.48 -17.42 -10.14
CA ARG A 144 -6.93 -17.45 -10.44
C ARG A 144 -7.66 -18.61 -9.76
N THR A 145 -7.04 -19.79 -9.67
CA THR A 145 -7.63 -20.95 -9.00
C THR A 145 -7.63 -20.74 -7.49
N ALA A 146 -6.53 -20.27 -6.90
CA ALA A 146 -6.47 -19.93 -5.48
C ALA A 146 -7.57 -18.93 -5.09
N TYR A 147 -7.76 -17.87 -5.88
CA TYR A 147 -8.85 -16.90 -5.69
C TYR A 147 -10.24 -17.54 -5.73
N ARG A 148 -10.49 -18.43 -6.70
CA ARG A 148 -11.78 -19.13 -6.81
C ARG A 148 -12.03 -20.09 -5.64
N VAL A 149 -11.01 -20.82 -5.19
CA VAL A 149 -11.09 -21.72 -4.03
C VAL A 149 -11.37 -20.91 -2.78
N ALA A 150 -10.63 -19.81 -2.56
CA ALA A 150 -10.91 -18.87 -1.48
C ALA A 150 -12.35 -18.37 -1.52
N GLY A 151 -12.88 -18.05 -2.71
CA GLY A 151 -14.28 -17.64 -2.90
C GLY A 151 -15.28 -18.72 -2.46
N GLY A 152 -14.99 -19.98 -2.75
CA GLY A 152 -15.79 -21.12 -2.29
C GLY A 152 -15.77 -21.25 -0.77
N VAL A 153 -14.58 -21.17 -0.17
CA VAL A 153 -14.36 -21.21 1.28
C VAL A 153 -15.10 -20.09 2.00
N ALA A 154 -14.89 -18.84 1.58
CA ALA A 154 -15.55 -17.68 2.16
C ALA A 154 -17.08 -17.82 2.09
N ARG A 155 -17.62 -18.27 0.94
CA ARG A 155 -19.06 -18.46 0.77
C ARG A 155 -19.64 -19.48 1.75
N VAL A 156 -18.92 -20.56 2.06
CA VAL A 156 -19.35 -21.55 3.06
C VAL A 156 -19.39 -20.92 4.46
N ALA A 157 -18.45 -20.02 4.76
CA ALA A 157 -18.42 -19.25 6.01
C ALA A 157 -19.42 -18.07 6.03
N GLY A 158 -20.20 -17.84 4.97
CA GLY A 158 -21.05 -16.65 4.82
C GLY A 158 -20.28 -15.34 4.57
N GLU A 159 -18.99 -15.43 4.30
CA GLU A 159 -18.08 -14.33 4.00
C GLU A 159 -17.92 -14.14 2.48
N THR A 160 -17.23 -13.07 2.05
CA THR A 160 -16.82 -12.88 0.65
C THR A 160 -15.32 -12.57 0.57
N VAL A 161 -14.66 -13.09 -0.46
CA VAL A 161 -13.28 -12.68 -0.81
C VAL A 161 -13.26 -11.32 -1.48
N HIS A 162 -14.39 -10.92 -2.08
CA HIS A 162 -14.52 -9.67 -2.82
C HIS A 162 -15.73 -8.88 -2.29
N PRO A 163 -15.51 -7.74 -1.59
CA PRO A 163 -16.59 -6.97 -0.98
C PRO A 163 -17.68 -6.51 -1.98
N SER A 164 -17.35 -6.36 -3.26
CA SER A 164 -18.28 -5.82 -4.27
C SER A 164 -19.28 -6.83 -4.86
N HIS A 165 -19.18 -8.12 -4.56
CA HIS A 165 -20.12 -9.15 -5.06
C HIS A 165 -21.16 -9.62 -4.03
N VAL A 166 -21.20 -9.00 -2.84
CA VAL A 166 -22.28 -9.25 -1.89
C VAL A 166 -23.56 -8.62 -2.43
N LYS A 167 -24.70 -9.33 -2.38
CA LYS A 167 -26.02 -8.69 -2.50
C LYS A 167 -26.02 -7.54 -1.50
N LYS A 168 -26.02 -6.30 -2.00
CA LYS A 168 -25.92 -5.09 -1.18
C LYS A 168 -27.08 -5.06 -0.19
N THR A 169 -26.85 -5.54 1.02
CA THR A 169 -27.53 -5.03 2.19
C THR A 169 -26.84 -3.73 2.57
N ASP A 170 -27.55 -2.81 3.23
CA ASP A 170 -26.96 -1.54 3.66
C ASP A 170 -25.75 -1.74 4.59
N GLU A 171 -25.76 -2.83 5.37
CA GLU A 171 -24.70 -3.24 6.29
C GLU A 171 -23.38 -3.59 5.58
N THR A 172 -23.42 -4.43 4.54
CA THR A 172 -22.19 -4.90 3.85
C THR A 172 -21.59 -3.82 2.95
N ALA A 173 -22.42 -2.98 2.35
CA ALA A 173 -21.96 -1.81 1.63
C ALA A 173 -21.31 -0.77 2.56
N ARG A 174 -21.77 -0.68 3.82
CA ARG A 174 -21.18 0.16 4.86
C ARG A 174 -19.80 -0.36 5.28
N VAL A 175 -19.66 -1.65 5.55
CA VAL A 175 -18.38 -2.29 5.96
C VAL A 175 -17.30 -2.19 4.87
N ALA A 176 -17.65 -2.40 3.60
CA ALA A 176 -16.69 -2.28 2.49
C ALA A 176 -16.10 -0.85 2.37
N LYS A 177 -16.96 0.17 2.44
CA LYS A 177 -16.56 1.58 2.36
C LYS A 177 -15.78 2.05 3.59
N ILE A 178 -16.08 1.48 4.74
CA ILE A 178 -15.30 1.69 5.96
C ILE A 178 -13.86 1.20 5.76
N GLY A 179 -13.67 0.03 5.15
CA GLY A 179 -12.35 -0.50 4.79
C GLY A 179 -11.58 0.40 3.81
N GLU A 180 -12.26 1.10 2.92
CA GLU A 180 -11.67 2.07 2.00
C GLU A 180 -11.17 3.33 2.73
N ALA A 181 -11.99 3.88 3.63
CA ALA A 181 -11.64 5.06 4.42
C ALA A 181 -10.45 4.77 5.36
N ALA A 182 -10.53 3.63 6.03
CA ALA A 182 -9.47 3.03 6.79
C ALA A 182 -8.17 2.99 6.00
N ARG A 183 -8.14 2.28 4.88
CA ARG A 183 -6.96 2.12 4.02
C ARG A 183 -6.35 3.45 3.60
N ALA A 184 -7.18 4.41 3.21
CA ALA A 184 -6.71 5.74 2.84
C ALA A 184 -6.00 6.46 3.98
N PHE A 185 -6.57 6.38 5.19
CA PHE A 185 -5.94 6.93 6.39
C PHE A 185 -4.62 6.22 6.73
N LEU A 186 -4.56 4.90 6.60
CA LEU A 186 -3.33 4.12 6.83
C LEU A 186 -2.22 4.53 5.86
N LEU A 187 -2.53 4.59 4.56
CA LEU A 187 -1.58 4.98 3.52
C LEU A 187 -1.05 6.38 3.78
N PHE A 188 -1.91 7.30 4.20
CA PHE A 188 -1.51 8.65 4.59
C PHE A 188 -0.53 8.63 5.78
N ILE A 189 -0.89 8.03 6.91
CA ILE A 189 -0.05 8.06 8.13
C ILE A 189 1.28 7.32 7.93
N THR A 190 1.27 6.19 7.25
CA THR A 190 2.49 5.40 6.99
C THR A 190 3.38 6.00 5.92
N GLY A 191 2.83 6.84 5.05
CA GLY A 191 3.59 7.62 4.07
C GLY A 191 4.27 8.86 4.66
N LEU A 192 4.00 9.22 5.92
CA LEU A 192 4.70 10.34 6.57
C LEU A 192 6.08 9.93 7.05
N ASP A 193 7.08 10.74 6.73
CA ASP A 193 8.42 10.62 7.33
C ASP A 193 8.37 10.83 8.86
N ASP A 194 9.46 10.48 9.54
CA ASP A 194 9.49 10.56 11.00
C ASP A 194 9.43 12.02 11.50
N GLU A 195 9.95 12.98 10.73
CA GLU A 195 9.90 14.41 11.07
C GLU A 195 8.46 14.95 11.06
N MET A 196 7.74 14.75 9.95
CA MET A 196 6.34 15.15 9.78
C MET A 196 5.43 14.39 10.74
N PHE A 197 5.69 13.09 10.94
CA PHE A 197 4.92 12.29 11.88
C PHE A 197 5.09 12.78 13.33
N ASN A 198 6.31 13.10 13.76
CA ASN A 198 6.57 13.56 15.12
C ASN A 198 5.93 14.93 15.42
N ARG A 199 5.63 15.72 14.39
CA ARG A 199 4.88 16.99 14.47
C ARG A 199 3.37 16.80 14.59
N LEU A 200 2.86 15.59 14.36
CA LEU A 200 1.45 15.30 14.62
C LEU A 200 1.19 15.25 16.12
N ASP A 201 0.04 15.79 16.50
CA ASP A 201 -0.58 15.57 17.81
C ASP A 201 -1.75 14.60 17.63
N ASP A 202 -2.59 14.49 18.66
CA ASP A 202 -3.86 13.79 18.57
C ASP A 202 -4.66 14.28 17.36
N LEU A 203 -5.29 13.35 16.64
CA LEU A 203 -5.99 13.64 15.41
C LEU A 203 -7.49 13.44 15.58
N LYS A 204 -8.26 14.41 15.10
CA LYS A 204 -9.72 14.32 14.97
C LYS A 204 -10.07 14.04 13.52
N ILE A 205 -10.75 12.92 13.27
CA ILE A 205 -11.07 12.42 11.94
C ILE A 205 -12.57 12.54 11.70
N HIS A 206 -12.90 13.18 10.58
CA HIS A 206 -14.25 13.29 10.06
C HIS A 206 -14.36 12.56 8.73
N VAL A 207 -15.26 11.59 8.65
CA VAL A 207 -15.52 10.84 7.42
C VAL A 207 -16.88 11.27 6.88
N THR A 208 -16.89 11.88 5.70
CA THR A 208 -18.10 12.28 4.99
C THR A 208 -18.30 11.42 3.75
N ARG A 209 -19.57 11.07 3.48
CA ARG A 209 -19.95 10.18 2.39
C ARG A 209 -20.73 11.00 1.35
N GLY A 210 -20.24 11.03 0.12
CA GLY A 210 -20.92 11.63 -1.03
C GLY A 210 -21.33 10.57 -2.07
N GLU A 211 -21.82 11.03 -3.23
CA GLU A 211 -22.22 10.19 -4.38
C GLU A 211 -21.04 9.38 -4.95
N GLY A 212 -20.66 8.29 -4.27
CA GLY A 212 -19.60 7.39 -4.70
C GLY A 212 -18.18 7.84 -4.37
N LYS A 213 -18.01 8.81 -3.46
CA LYS A 213 -16.71 9.22 -2.93
C LYS A 213 -16.74 9.27 -1.41
N ILE A 214 -15.63 8.87 -0.80
CA ILE A 214 -15.40 9.04 0.64
C ILE A 214 -14.44 10.21 0.80
N ARG A 215 -14.78 11.17 1.65
CA ARG A 215 -13.89 12.26 2.01
C ARG A 215 -13.53 12.13 3.49
N ILE A 216 -12.23 12.08 3.76
CA ILE A 216 -11.66 12.02 5.10
C ILE A 216 -11.00 13.36 5.37
N THR A 217 -11.45 14.04 6.41
CA THR A 217 -10.87 15.31 6.85
C THR A 217 -10.19 15.08 8.20
N ILE A 218 -8.92 15.46 8.28
CA ILE A 218 -8.06 15.24 9.45
C ILE A 218 -7.73 16.60 10.06
N HIS A 219 -8.06 16.78 11.33
CA HIS A 219 -7.75 17.97 12.13
C HIS A 219 -6.88 17.58 13.32
N LYS A 220 -6.24 18.56 13.94
CA LYS A 220 -5.68 18.38 15.28
C LYS A 220 -6.84 18.24 16.28
N ALA A 221 -6.73 17.34 17.25
CA ALA A 221 -7.71 17.22 18.30
C ALA A 221 -7.71 18.46 19.18
N GLY A 222 -8.90 18.94 19.56
CA GLY A 222 -9.08 20.21 20.26
C GLY A 222 -9.31 21.41 19.35
N ASP A 223 -9.02 21.29 18.04
CA ASP A 223 -9.38 22.34 17.08
C ASP A 223 -10.89 22.37 16.83
N GLU A 224 -11.45 23.58 16.70
CA GLU A 224 -12.83 23.77 16.28
C GLU A 224 -13.03 23.32 14.81
N PRO A 225 -14.26 22.92 14.40
CA PRO A 225 -14.55 22.43 13.05
C PRO A 225 -14.22 23.42 11.90
N LEU A 226 -13.96 24.68 12.24
CA LEU A 226 -13.61 25.77 11.32
C LEU A 226 -12.09 25.94 11.13
N ALA A 227 -11.27 25.23 11.90
CA ALA A 227 -9.82 25.25 11.72
C ALA A 227 -9.41 24.61 10.39
N GLN A 228 -8.35 25.14 9.79
CA GLN A 228 -7.80 24.59 8.56
C GLN A 228 -7.41 23.12 8.79
N PRO A 229 -7.87 22.17 7.96
CA PRO A 229 -7.55 20.76 8.14
C PRO A 229 -6.05 20.52 7.94
N LEU A 230 -5.49 19.58 8.70
CA LEU A 230 -4.13 19.09 8.50
C LEU A 230 -4.03 18.38 7.15
N ALA A 231 -5.02 17.55 6.83
CA ALA A 231 -5.09 16.83 5.56
C ALA A 231 -6.54 16.51 5.17
N GLN A 232 -6.76 16.42 3.87
CA GLN A 232 -8.01 15.98 3.27
C GLN A 232 -7.73 14.88 2.24
N LEU A 233 -8.34 13.72 2.44
CA LEU A 233 -8.24 12.57 1.55
C LEU A 233 -9.57 12.36 0.84
N THR A 234 -9.52 11.99 -0.44
CA THR A 234 -10.68 11.52 -1.21
C THR A 234 -10.41 10.12 -1.73
N VAL A 235 -11.32 9.20 -1.48
CA VAL A 235 -11.29 7.84 -2.01
C VAL A 235 -12.33 7.71 -3.10
N GLU A 236 -11.90 7.32 -4.30
CA GLU A 236 -12.77 7.07 -5.44
C GLU A 236 -13.22 5.61 -5.51
N LYS A 237 -14.25 5.31 -6.32
CA LYS A 237 -14.77 3.94 -6.54
C LYS A 237 -13.71 2.93 -7.02
N SER A 238 -12.60 3.42 -7.56
CA SER A 238 -11.45 2.62 -8.00
C SER A 238 -10.48 2.28 -6.85
N ASN A 239 -10.79 2.64 -5.61
CA ASN A 239 -9.89 2.57 -4.43
C ASN A 239 -8.63 3.43 -4.56
N VAL A 240 -8.61 4.38 -5.49
CA VAL A 240 -7.55 5.38 -5.58
C VAL A 240 -7.76 6.43 -4.51
N VAL A 241 -6.70 6.72 -3.76
CA VAL A 241 -6.68 7.69 -2.66
C VAL A 241 -5.96 8.95 -3.13
N HIS A 242 -6.65 10.07 -3.06
CA HIS A 242 -6.11 11.39 -3.40
C HIS A 242 -5.96 12.22 -2.14
N LEU A 243 -4.78 12.77 -1.90
CA LEU A 243 -4.59 13.86 -0.95
C LEU A 243 -4.91 15.15 -1.69
N VAL A 244 -5.98 15.83 -1.26
CA VAL A 244 -6.63 16.92 -2.00
C VAL A 244 -6.53 18.27 -1.31
N GLY A 245 -5.98 18.34 -0.10
CA GLY A 245 -5.85 19.60 0.64
C GLY A 245 -5.37 19.43 2.06
N GLY A 246 -5.21 20.57 2.75
CA GLY A 246 -4.73 20.68 4.13
C GLY A 246 -3.31 21.24 4.24
N SER A 247 -2.94 21.70 5.42
CA SER A 247 -1.61 22.29 5.64
C SER A 247 -0.47 21.30 5.38
N LEU A 248 -0.65 20.02 5.74
CA LEU A 248 0.33 18.98 5.47
C LEU A 248 0.39 18.60 3.98
N PHE A 249 -0.71 18.73 3.24
CA PHE A 249 -0.71 18.54 1.79
C PHE A 249 0.17 19.58 1.10
N GLU A 250 0.03 20.86 1.45
CA GLU A 250 0.85 21.92 0.84
C GLU A 250 2.33 21.73 1.17
N GLU A 251 2.66 21.26 2.39
CA GLU A 251 4.03 20.93 2.75
C GLU A 251 4.58 19.74 1.96
N LEU A 252 3.83 18.63 1.87
CA LEU A 252 4.19 17.45 1.10
C LEU A 252 4.38 17.79 -0.39
N ARG A 253 3.47 18.60 -0.93
CA ARG A 253 3.52 19.08 -2.30
C ARG A 253 4.77 19.94 -2.54
N ARG A 254 5.08 20.87 -1.64
CA ARG A 254 6.30 21.70 -1.72
C ARG A 254 7.55 20.83 -1.68
N ARG A 255 7.66 19.90 -0.73
CA ARG A 255 8.81 18.97 -0.63
C ARG A 255 8.95 18.13 -1.91
N HIS A 256 7.84 17.64 -2.46
CA HIS A 256 7.83 16.91 -3.73
C HIS A 256 8.28 17.79 -4.91
N GLU A 257 7.74 19.00 -5.05
CA GLU A 257 8.13 19.95 -6.10
C GLU A 257 9.62 20.34 -5.99
N GLU A 258 10.15 20.50 -4.78
CA GLU A 258 11.58 20.76 -4.53
C GLU A 258 12.47 19.57 -4.90
N ALA A 259 12.15 18.37 -4.44
CA ALA A 259 12.88 17.15 -4.79
C ALA A 259 12.87 16.92 -6.31
N PHE A 260 11.73 17.15 -6.94
CA PHE A 260 11.56 17.06 -8.38
C PHE A 260 12.37 18.12 -9.13
N GLY A 261 12.39 19.36 -8.63
CA GLY A 261 13.23 20.44 -9.15
C GLY A 261 14.72 20.11 -9.05
N ALA A 262 15.16 19.59 -7.89
CA ALA A 262 16.54 19.17 -7.66
C ALA A 262 16.95 18.04 -8.61
N LEU A 263 16.10 17.03 -8.79
CA LEU A 263 16.33 15.94 -9.74
C LEU A 263 16.44 16.45 -11.18
N LYS A 264 15.54 17.34 -11.60
CA LYS A 264 15.57 17.93 -12.94
C LYS A 264 16.86 18.74 -13.17
N ASN A 265 17.30 19.50 -12.17
CA ASN A 265 18.55 20.25 -12.23
C ASN A 265 19.77 19.32 -12.30
N TRP A 266 19.80 18.26 -11.48
CA TRP A 266 20.83 17.23 -11.51
C TRP A 266 20.91 16.55 -12.89
N LEU A 267 19.76 16.16 -13.45
CA LEU A 267 19.68 15.56 -14.80
C LEU A 267 20.16 16.53 -15.88
N ALA A 268 19.83 17.83 -15.75
CA ALA A 268 20.27 18.85 -16.68
C ALA A 268 21.80 19.06 -16.66
N GLN A 269 22.43 18.98 -15.49
CA GLN A 269 23.88 19.09 -15.31
C GLN A 269 24.64 17.85 -15.82
N ARG A 270 24.00 16.67 -15.79
CA ARG A 270 24.62 15.39 -16.16
C ARG A 270 24.13 14.81 -17.50
N LYS A 271 23.61 15.64 -18.43
CA LYS A 271 23.11 15.24 -19.76
C LYS A 271 24.07 14.37 -20.62
N ARG A 272 25.37 14.37 -20.30
CA ARG A 272 26.40 13.58 -20.98
C ARG A 272 26.62 12.18 -20.38
N MET A 273 26.05 11.87 -19.22
CA MET A 273 26.11 10.54 -18.61
C MET A 273 25.02 9.63 -19.19
N PRO A 274 25.36 8.43 -19.69
CA PRO A 274 24.38 7.44 -20.17
C PRO A 274 23.32 7.12 -19.11
N GLU A 275 23.71 7.02 -17.84
CA GLU A 275 22.83 6.70 -16.71
C GLU A 275 21.78 7.79 -16.49
N ALA A 276 22.17 9.06 -16.65
CA ALA A 276 21.25 10.20 -16.53
C ALA A 276 20.19 10.21 -17.64
N ARG A 277 20.49 9.67 -18.83
CA ARG A 277 19.52 9.55 -19.92
C ARG A 277 18.47 8.48 -19.65
N GLU A 278 18.89 7.36 -19.04
CA GLU A 278 17.97 6.27 -18.67
C GLU A 278 17.02 6.72 -17.56
N VAL A 279 17.55 7.41 -16.55
CA VAL A 279 16.74 8.04 -15.50
C VAL A 279 15.77 9.07 -16.09
N ALA A 280 16.24 9.97 -16.96
CA ALA A 280 15.37 10.97 -17.60
C ALA A 280 14.25 10.33 -18.42
N ARG A 281 14.55 9.23 -19.13
CA ARG A 281 13.57 8.47 -19.92
C ARG A 281 12.53 7.78 -19.04
N LEU A 282 12.95 7.13 -17.95
CA LEU A 282 12.03 6.51 -16.98
C LEU A 282 11.14 7.57 -16.32
N PHE A 283 11.73 8.70 -15.95
CA PHE A 283 11.03 9.84 -15.35
C PHE A 283 9.98 10.45 -16.28
N GLU A 284 10.32 10.71 -17.55
CA GLU A 284 9.36 11.20 -18.55
C GLU A 284 8.22 10.20 -18.82
N LYS A 285 8.52 8.90 -18.78
CA LYS A 285 7.51 7.84 -18.94
C LYS A 285 6.50 7.86 -17.79
N THR A 286 6.97 8.01 -16.55
CA THR A 286 6.09 8.09 -15.37
C THR A 286 5.25 9.36 -15.38
N LEU A 287 5.83 10.50 -15.77
CA LEU A 287 5.10 11.77 -15.88
C LEU A 287 3.99 11.72 -16.92
N LYS A 288 4.25 11.12 -18.08
CA LYS A 288 3.24 10.93 -19.14
C LYS A 288 2.13 9.97 -18.71
N ALA A 289 2.41 9.00 -17.85
CA ALA A 289 1.40 8.09 -17.30
C ALA A 289 0.50 8.76 -16.24
N SER A 290 0.98 9.84 -15.60
CA SER A 290 0.29 10.56 -14.52
C SER A 290 -0.32 11.90 -14.95
N THR A 291 -0.15 12.31 -16.21
CA THR A 291 -0.83 13.48 -16.79
C THR A 291 -2.10 13.07 -17.53
N PRO A 292 -3.30 13.55 -17.17
CA PRO A 292 -4.50 13.31 -17.96
C PRO A 292 -4.35 13.97 -19.33
N THR A 293 -4.75 13.26 -20.38
CA THR A 293 -4.75 13.75 -21.75
C THR A 293 -5.56 15.04 -21.85
N ALA A 294 -4.92 16.12 -22.31
CA ALA A 294 -5.52 17.45 -22.37
C ALA A 294 -6.75 17.46 -23.31
N GLY A 295 -7.94 17.63 -22.73
CA GLY A 295 -9.20 17.68 -23.49
C GLY A 295 -10.45 18.10 -22.72
N ALA A 296 -10.34 18.62 -21.49
CA ALA A 296 -11.50 19.14 -20.76
C ALA A 296 -11.14 20.46 -20.06
N MET A 297 -11.76 21.56 -20.52
CA MET A 297 -11.69 22.88 -19.89
C MET A 297 -12.40 22.85 -18.53
N HIS A 298 -11.63 22.65 -17.47
CA HIS A 298 -11.95 23.11 -16.13
C HIS A 298 -10.63 23.34 -15.40
N VAL A 299 -10.51 24.48 -14.71
CA VAL A 299 -9.30 24.87 -13.96
C VAL A 299 -8.88 23.71 -13.05
N PRO A 300 -7.74 23.03 -13.29
CA PRO A 300 -7.47 21.78 -12.60
C PRO A 300 -6.88 22.08 -11.23
N GLN A 301 -7.61 21.70 -10.17
CA GLN A 301 -6.97 21.37 -8.90
C GLN A 301 -5.91 20.31 -9.19
N ARG A 302 -4.62 20.65 -9.02
CA ARG A 302 -3.52 19.71 -9.23
C ARG A 302 -3.67 18.55 -8.25
N ARG A 303 -3.93 17.35 -8.79
CA ARG A 303 -4.13 16.11 -8.05
C ARG A 303 -2.77 15.50 -7.75
N VAL A 304 -2.47 15.19 -6.50
CA VAL A 304 -1.34 14.33 -6.12
C VAL A 304 -1.93 12.96 -5.81
N GLU A 305 -1.55 11.95 -6.60
CA GLU A 305 -1.82 10.56 -6.23
C GLU A 305 -0.96 10.21 -5.03
N VAL A 306 -1.60 9.80 -3.93
CA VAL A 306 -0.87 9.22 -2.80
C VAL A 306 -0.50 7.81 -3.21
N MET A 307 0.64 7.68 -3.87
CA MET A 307 1.20 6.36 -4.15
C MET A 307 1.64 5.74 -2.81
N PRO A 308 1.34 4.46 -2.55
CA PRO A 308 2.09 3.72 -1.56
C PRO A 308 3.59 3.84 -1.91
N TYR A 309 4.41 4.03 -0.87
CA TYR A 309 5.84 4.39 -0.93
C TYR A 309 6.71 3.54 -1.88
N GLY A 310 6.22 2.40 -2.37
CA GLY A 310 6.87 1.56 -3.38
C GLY A 310 6.97 2.17 -4.79
N GLY A 311 6.15 3.17 -5.16
CA GLY A 311 6.17 3.78 -6.49
C GLY A 311 7.34 4.76 -6.73
N LEU A 312 7.72 5.53 -5.72
CA LEU A 312 8.81 6.52 -5.81
C LEU A 312 10.20 5.90 -5.60
N GLN A 313 10.31 4.83 -4.79
CA GLN A 313 11.56 4.08 -4.64
C GLN A 313 12.01 3.39 -5.94
N LEU A 314 11.07 2.99 -6.80
CA LEU A 314 11.36 2.37 -8.11
C LEU A 314 11.93 3.37 -9.14
N LEU A 315 11.77 4.69 -8.95
CA LEU A 315 12.29 5.71 -9.86
C LEU A 315 13.68 6.24 -9.50
N LEU A 316 14.11 6.04 -8.24
CA LEU A 316 15.34 6.65 -7.70
C LEU A 316 16.34 5.63 -7.14
N GLY A 317 16.00 4.33 -7.08
CA GLY A 317 16.84 3.28 -6.51
C GLY A 317 18.18 3.00 -7.21
N TRP A 318 18.50 3.68 -8.33
CA TRP A 318 19.76 3.55 -9.07
C TRP A 318 20.55 4.87 -9.19
N LEU A 319 20.06 5.97 -8.61
CA LEU A 319 20.73 7.27 -8.63
C LEU A 319 21.64 7.47 -7.41
N ALA A 320 22.87 6.95 -7.54
CA ALA A 320 24.12 7.48 -6.98
C ALA A 320 24.19 7.82 -5.47
N SER A 321 24.88 6.93 -4.75
CA SER A 321 26.10 7.09 -3.94
C SER A 321 26.63 8.45 -3.45
N ASP A 322 26.17 9.61 -3.91
CA ASP A 322 26.79 10.93 -3.61
C ASP A 322 25.76 12.03 -3.24
N VAL A 323 24.52 11.66 -2.89
CA VAL A 323 23.57 12.60 -2.27
C VAL A 323 23.11 12.01 -0.95
N THR A 324 23.78 12.40 0.13
CA THR A 324 23.44 12.04 1.51
C THR A 324 22.20 12.79 1.98
N PHE A 325 21.04 12.13 1.94
CA PHE A 325 19.93 12.45 2.83
C PHE A 325 19.94 11.44 3.99
N HIS A 326 20.22 11.95 5.19
CA HIS A 326 20.29 11.12 6.39
C HIS A 326 18.88 10.71 6.86
N SER A 327 18.67 9.39 6.91
CA SER A 327 17.79 8.63 7.83
C SER A 327 16.28 8.52 7.47
N ASN A 328 15.60 7.36 7.36
CA ASN A 328 15.89 5.92 7.64
C ASN A 328 14.72 5.05 7.09
N TYR A 329 14.82 3.98 6.28
CA TYR A 329 15.91 3.06 5.89
C TYR A 329 15.82 2.61 4.42
N VAL A 330 17.00 2.37 3.84
CA VAL A 330 17.32 1.65 2.60
C VAL A 330 18.23 0.48 2.99
N ASP A 331 18.11 -0.63 2.26
CA ASP A 331 18.93 -1.85 2.39
C ASP A 331 19.97 -1.87 1.26
N THR A 332 21.25 -2.09 1.59
CA THR A 332 22.34 -2.18 0.61
C THR A 332 23.11 -3.47 0.81
N THR A 333 23.14 -4.35 -0.19
CA THR A 333 24.32 -4.59 -1.06
C THR A 333 24.11 -5.85 -1.90
N THR A 334 24.51 -5.80 -3.17
CA THR A 334 24.74 -6.95 -4.04
C THR A 334 26.25 -7.20 -4.15
N THR A 335 26.70 -8.27 -3.51
CA THR A 335 27.55 -9.34 -4.08
C THR A 335 27.21 -10.60 -3.31
#